data_AF-A0A430RB30-F1
#
_entry.id   AF-A0A430RB30-F1
#
_cell.length_a   1.000
_cell.length_b   1.000
_cell.length_c   1.000
_cell.angle_alpha   90.00
_cell.angle_beta   90.00
_cell.angle_gamma   90.00
#
_symmetry.space_group_name_H-M   'P 1'
#
loop_
_entity.id
_entity.type
_entity.pdbx_description
1 polymer ?
#
loop_
_entity_poly.entity_id
_entity_poly.type
_entity_poly.pdbx_seq_one_letter_code
_entity_poly.pdbx_strand_id
1 'polypeptide(L)'
;MTYLAFHLVFLLPPLLILLATGFPRPPRLWAYLLMPLIALVYTTPWDNYLVWQGVWGYPEGRVLLRLGYVPLEEYLFFLLQPLLTGAFLHRVAGA
;
A
#
# COMPACT_ATOMS: atom_id res chain seq x y z
N MET A 1 17.12 0.75 5.44
CA MET A 1 16.42 1.19 4.22
C MET A 1 15.40 2.26 4.60
N THR A 2 15.18 3.26 3.74
CA THR A 2 14.06 4.20 3.90
C THR A 2 12.74 3.52 3.55
N TYR A 3 11.61 4.06 3.98
CA TYR A 3 10.30 3.53 3.58
C TYR A 3 10.13 3.60 2.06
N LEU A 4 10.56 4.69 1.42
CA LEU A 4 10.55 4.78 -0.04
C LEU A 4 11.38 3.66 -0.69
N ALA A 5 12.60 3.39 -0.19
CA ALA A 5 13.43 2.30 -0.71
C ALA A 5 12.76 0.93 -0.56
N PHE A 6 12.03 0.70 0.53
CA PHE A 6 11.25 -0.52 0.71
C PHE A 6 10.21 -0.68 -0.41
N HIS A 7 9.45 0.37 -0.73
CA HIS A 7 8.49 0.34 -1.83
C HIS A 7 9.16 0.02 -3.18
N LEU A 8 10.28 0.69 -3.48
CA LEU A 8 11.01 0.53 -4.74
C LEU A 8 11.61 -0.88 -4.92
N VAL A 9 11.99 -1.54 -3.84
CA VAL A 9 12.66 -2.86 -3.90
C VAL A 9 11.66 -4.00 -3.75
N PHE A 10 10.67 -3.87 -2.86
CA PHE A 10 9.82 -5.00 -2.46
C PHE A 10 8.38 -4.91 -2.97
N LEU A 11 7.86 -3.72 -3.26
CA LEU A 11 6.45 -3.58 -3.68
C LEU A 11 6.33 -3.34 -5.18
N LEU A 12 7.02 -2.34 -5.71
CA LEU A 12 6.89 -1.96 -7.12
C LEU A 12 7.36 -3.07 -8.07
N PRO A 13 8.53 -3.71 -7.89
CA PRO A 13 8.99 -4.71 -8.85
C PRO A 13 8.02 -5.89 -9.01
N PRO A 14 7.57 -6.59 -7.94
CA PRO A 14 6.62 -7.68 -8.12
C PRO A 14 5.26 -7.20 -8.59
N LEU A 15 4.80 -6.02 -8.15
CA LEU A 15 3.53 -5.44 -8.64
C LEU A 15 3.59 -5.23 -10.15
N LEU A 16 4.63 -4.58 -10.66
CA LEU A 16 4.79 -4.32 -12.09
C LEU A 16 4.88 -5.62 -12.90
N ILE A 17 5.62 -6.63 -12.42
CA ILE A 17 5.69 -7.95 -13.07
C ILE A 17 4.30 -8.62 -13.13
N LEU A 18 3.56 -8.58 -12.02
CA LEU A 18 2.22 -9.15 -11.94
C LEU A 18 1.19 -8.40 -12.78
N LEU A 19 1.35 -7.09 -13.00
CA LEU A 19 0.47 -6.32 -13.88
C LEU A 19 0.85 -6.46 -15.36
N ALA A 20 2.14 -6.57 -15.67
CA ALA A 20 2.64 -6.72 -17.05
C ALA A 20 2.17 -8.03 -17.70
N THR A 21 1.96 -9.07 -16.90
CA THR A 21 1.55 -10.38 -17.40
C THR A 21 0.02 -10.48 -17.61
N GLY A 22 -0.76 -9.41 -17.34
CA GLY A 22 -2.23 -9.47 -17.20
C GLY A 22 -2.83 -8.67 -16.02
N PHE A 23 -4.10 -8.29 -16.19
CA PHE A 23 -4.81 -7.34 -15.33
C PHE A 23 -6.24 -7.80 -15.06
N PRO A 24 -6.82 -7.54 -13.87
CA PRO A 24 -8.20 -7.88 -13.57
C PRO A 24 -9.20 -7.25 -14.54
N ARG A 25 -10.18 -8.03 -14.99
CA ARG A 25 -11.29 -7.55 -15.82
C ARG A 25 -12.59 -7.40 -15.03
N PRO A 26 -13.56 -6.60 -15.50
CA PRO A 26 -14.88 -6.54 -14.87
C PRO A 26 -15.51 -7.95 -14.72
N PRO A 27 -16.19 -8.22 -13.59
CA PRO A 27 -16.49 -7.29 -12.49
C PRO A 27 -15.36 -7.15 -11.45
N ARG A 28 -14.34 -8.01 -11.47
CA ARG A 28 -13.27 -8.08 -10.46
C ARG A 28 -12.37 -6.84 -10.43
N LEU A 29 -12.30 -6.13 -11.56
CA LEU A 29 -11.62 -4.83 -11.68
C LEU A 29 -12.03 -3.85 -10.57
N TRP A 30 -13.32 -3.79 -10.24
CA TRP A 30 -13.82 -2.84 -9.24
C TRP A 30 -13.34 -3.21 -7.84
N ALA A 31 -13.39 -4.48 -7.46
CA ALA A 31 -12.84 -4.93 -6.19
C ALA A 31 -11.34 -4.62 -6.09
N TYR A 32 -10.60 -4.85 -7.18
CA TYR A 32 -9.16 -4.57 -7.26
C TYR A 32 -8.82 -3.09 -7.05
N LEU A 33 -9.57 -2.18 -7.68
CA LEU A 33 -9.33 -0.74 -7.60
C LEU A 33 -9.91 -0.08 -6.35
N LEU A 34 -11.02 -0.59 -5.82
CA LEU A 34 -11.68 -0.02 -4.64
C LEU A 34 -10.98 -0.44 -3.35
N MET A 35 -10.41 -1.64 -3.27
CA MET A 35 -9.74 -2.13 -2.08
C MET A 35 -8.63 -1.19 -1.55
N PRO A 36 -7.67 -0.69 -2.34
CA PRO A 36 -6.68 0.26 -1.85
C PRO A 36 -7.29 1.59 -1.38
N LEU A 37 -8.40 2.05 -1.99
CA LEU A 37 -9.10 3.25 -1.53
C LEU A 37 -9.79 3.03 -0.18
N ILE A 38 -10.43 1.87 0.00
CA ILE A 38 -11.02 1.47 1.28
C ILE A 38 -9.94 1.39 2.34
N ALA A 39 -8.81 0.74 2.04
CA ALA A 39 -7.67 0.66 2.93
C ALA A 39 -7.20 2.06 3.33
N LEU A 40 -6.91 2.94 2.37
CA LEU A 40 -6.47 4.31 2.61
C LEU A 40 -7.42 5.07 3.53
N VAL A 41 -8.72 5.11 3.21
CA VAL A 41 -9.71 5.90 3.99
C VAL A 41 -9.91 5.32 5.38
N TYR A 42 -9.95 3.99 5.49
CA TYR A 42 -10.18 3.33 6.75
C TYR A 42 -8.96 3.39 7.68
N THR A 43 -7.75 3.12 7.19
CA THR A 43 -6.55 3.04 8.03
C THR A 43 -5.99 4.41 8.41
N THR A 44 -6.08 5.40 7.53
CA THR A 44 -5.52 6.75 7.77
C THR A 44 -5.89 7.36 9.14
N PRO A 45 -7.17 7.41 9.56
CA PRO A 45 -7.53 8.04 10.84
C PRO A 45 -6.97 7.26 12.03
N TRP A 46 -7.04 5.93 12.00
CA TRP A 46 -6.55 5.08 13.08
C TRP A 46 -5.04 5.15 13.21
N ASP A 47 -4.32 5.10 12.09
CA ASP A 47 -2.86 5.13 12.10
C ASP A 47 -2.32 6.46 12.63
N ASN A 48 -2.90 7.58 12.16
CA ASN A 48 -2.57 8.90 12.71
C ASN A 48 -2.88 9.01 14.20
N TYR A 49 -4.03 8.47 14.64
CA TYR A 49 -4.41 8.48 16.05
C TYR A 49 -3.43 7.69 16.91
N LEU A 50 -3.01 6.49 16.48
CA LEU A 50 -2.07 5.65 17.23
C LEU A 50 -0.69 6.30 17.35
N VAL A 51 -0.20 6.94 16.29
CA VAL A 51 1.08 7.66 16.32
C VAL A 51 0.98 8.90 17.20
N TRP A 52 -0.13 9.64 17.11
CA TRP A 52 -0.38 10.79 17.98
C TRP A 52 -0.44 10.41 19.46
N GLN A 53 -1.02 9.26 19.79
CA GLN A 53 -1.06 8.69 21.14
C GLN A 53 0.28 8.08 21.60
N GLY A 54 1.30 8.05 20.73
CA GLY A 54 2.61 7.48 21.04
C GLY A 54 2.61 5.96 21.21
N VAL A 55 1.58 5.26 20.70
CA VAL A 55 1.53 3.79 20.71
C VAL A 55 2.68 3.21 19.89
N TRP A 56 2.99 3.86 18.77
CA TRP A 56 4.19 3.58 17.97
C TRP A 56 4.68 4.84 17.24
N GLY A 57 5.84 4.75 16.62
CA GLY A 57 6.44 5.86 15.89
C GLY A 57 7.45 5.40 14.85
N TYR A 58 8.02 6.38 14.16
CA TYR A 58 8.89 6.16 13.01
C TYR A 58 10.32 6.64 13.31
N PRO A 59 11.34 5.81 13.02
CA PRO A 59 12.73 6.18 13.26
C PRO A 59 13.15 7.37 12.39
N GLU A 60 13.99 8.23 12.96
CA GLU A 60 14.55 9.40 12.27
C GLU A 60 15.43 8.98 11.07
N GLY A 61 15.45 9.82 10.04
CA GLY A 61 16.25 9.60 8.83
C GLY A 61 15.75 8.51 7.89
N ARG A 62 14.61 7.86 8.18
CA ARG A 62 14.00 6.85 7.28
C ARG A 62 12.78 7.33 6.51
N VAL A 63 12.28 8.52 6.87
CA VAL A 63 11.05 9.14 6.36
C VAL A 63 11.40 10.33 5.46
N LEU A 64 10.78 10.42 4.29
CA LEU A 64 10.93 11.50 3.34
C LEU A 64 10.05 12.70 3.71
N LEU A 65 8.78 12.45 3.98
CA LEU A 65 7.78 13.48 4.28
C LEU A 65 6.75 12.91 5.26
N ARG A 66 6.18 13.76 6.12
CA ARG A 66 5.02 13.40 6.96
C ARG A 66 3.79 14.15 6.49
N LEU A 67 2.65 13.47 6.51
CA LEU A 67 1.33 14.06 6.35
C LEU A 67 0.57 13.79 7.66
N GLY A 68 0.28 14.84 8.42
CA GLY A 68 -0.18 14.66 9.81
C GLY A 68 0.94 14.06 10.67
N TYR A 69 0.67 12.92 11.32
CA TYR A 69 1.61 12.23 12.20
C TYR A 69 2.37 11.10 11.50
N VAL A 70 1.86 10.65 10.36
CA VAL A 70 2.32 9.44 9.65
C VAL A 70 3.18 9.83 8.43
N PRO A 71 4.24 9.06 8.10
CA PRO A 71 5.00 9.22 6.86
C PRO A 71 4.12 9.11 5.62
N LEU A 72 4.37 9.93 4.59
CA LEU A 72 3.72 9.82 3.29
C LEU A 72 3.82 8.40 2.73
N GLU A 73 4.95 7.74 3.00
CA GLU A 73 5.22 6.40 2.55
C GLU A 73 4.23 5.35 3.09
N GLU A 74 3.62 5.56 4.26
CA GLU A 74 2.63 4.59 4.75
C GLU A 74 1.30 4.72 4.03
N TYR A 75 0.95 5.93 3.58
CA TYR A 75 -0.17 6.12 2.67
C TYR A 75 0.09 5.43 1.33
N LEU A 76 1.33 5.47 0.83
CA LEU A 76 1.72 4.70 -0.35
C LEU A 76 1.60 3.20 -0.08
N PHE A 77 1.97 2.74 1.12
CA PHE A 77 1.83 1.34 1.50
C PHE A 77 0.35 0.88 1.50
N PHE A 78 -0.56 1.70 2.05
CA PHE A 78 -2.00 1.42 2.05
C PHE A 78 -2.59 1.28 0.64
N LEU A 79 -1.94 1.87 -0.37
CA LEU A 79 -2.33 1.74 -1.77
C LEU A 79 -1.62 0.57 -2.46
N LEU A 80 -0.30 0.50 -2.35
CA LEU A 80 0.54 -0.42 -3.10
C LEU A 80 0.41 -1.86 -2.60
N GLN A 81 0.29 -2.08 -1.29
CA GLN A 81 0.19 -3.44 -0.74
C GLN A 81 -1.12 -4.14 -1.14
N PRO A 82 -2.31 -3.52 -1.07
CA PRO A 82 -3.54 -4.12 -1.60
C PRO A 82 -3.50 -4.32 -3.12
N LEU A 83 -2.90 -3.40 -3.89
CA LEU A 83 -2.73 -3.57 -5.34
C LEU A 83 -1.82 -4.76 -5.67
N LEU A 84 -0.73 -4.94 -4.93
CA LEU A 84 0.15 -6.09 -5.09
C LEU A 84 -0.58 -7.39 -4.72
N THR A 85 -1.22 -7.41 -3.57
CA THR A 85 -1.94 -8.59 -3.06
C THR A 85 -3.09 -8.98 -3.98
N GLY A 86 -3.86 -8.01 -4.47
CA GLY A 86 -4.95 -8.25 -5.41
C GLY A 86 -4.46 -8.76 -6.77
N ALA A 87 -3.34 -8.24 -7.28
CA ALA A 87 -2.73 -8.70 -8.53
C ALA A 87 -2.21 -10.14 -8.37
N PHE A 88 -1.57 -10.44 -7.24
CA PHE A 88 -1.13 -11.78 -6.91
C PHE A 88 -2.31 -12.76 -6.79
N LEU A 89 -3.37 -12.38 -6.07
CA LEU A 89 -4.57 -13.20 -5.92
C LEU A 89 -5.21 -13.49 -7.28
N HIS A 90 -5.30 -12.51 -8.16
CA HIS A 90 -5.79 -12.70 -9.52
C HIS A 90 -4.98 -13.75 -10.30
N ARG A 91 -3.67 -13.86 -10.06
CA ARG A 91 -2.82 -14.89 -10.69
C ARG A 91 -3.01 -16.27 -10.13
N VAL A 92 -3.02 -16.38 -8.82
CA VAL A 92 -3.01 -17.69 -8.17
C VAL A 92 -4.41 -18.30 -8.18
N ALA A 93 -5.47 -17.48 -8.04
CA ALA A 93 -6.84 -17.97 -8.00
C ALA A 93 -7.47 -18.22 -9.39
N GLY A 94 -6.70 -18.11 -10.49
CA GLY A 94 -7.14 -18.52 -11.82
C GLY A 94 -8.45 -17.86 -12.29
N ALA A 95 -8.47 -16.52 -12.29
CA ALA A 95 -9.60 -15.72 -12.75
C ALA A 95 -9.67 -15.59 -14.28
#